data_AF-A0A931U1S3-F1
#
_entry.id   AF-A0A931U1S3-F1
#
_cell.length_a   1.000
_cell.length_b   1.000
_cell.length_c   1.000
_cell.angle_alpha   90.00
_cell.angle_beta   90.00
_cell.angle_gamma   90.00
#
_symmetry.space_group_name_H-M   'P 1'
#
loop_
_entity.id
_entity.type
_entity.pdbx_description
1 polymer ?
#
loop_
_entity_poly.entity_id
_entity_poly.type
_entity_poly.pdbx_seq_one_letter_code
_entity_poly.pdbx_strand_id
1 'polypeptide(L)' 'MQQRARGRVGRDLVAAGITPGRNDPCRCGSGKKYKRCHLAADERRATEHQPPEAGG' A
#
# COMPACT_ATOMS: atom_id res chain seq x y z
N MET A 1 -17.41 -4.63 -39.18
CA MET A 1 -18.55 -4.02 -38.45
C MET A 1 -18.98 -4.98 -37.34
N GLN A 2 -19.25 -4.48 -36.10
CA GLN A 2 -19.66 -5.18 -34.84
C GLN A 2 -18.50 -5.37 -33.84
N GLN A 3 -18.12 -4.41 -32.96
CA GLN A 3 -18.77 -3.83 -31.78
C GLN A 3 -19.01 -4.79 -30.57
N ARG A 4 -18.05 -4.96 -29.65
CA ARG A 4 -18.27 -5.31 -28.22
C ARG A 4 -16.99 -4.96 -27.39
N ALA A 5 -16.88 -3.82 -26.72
CA ALA A 5 -17.34 -3.53 -25.34
C ALA A 5 -16.18 -3.45 -24.30
N ARG A 6 -15.64 -2.24 -24.14
CA ARG A 6 -15.33 -1.53 -22.88
C ARG A 6 -14.86 -2.33 -21.65
N GLY A 7 -13.59 -2.09 -21.29
CA GLY A 7 -13.19 -1.64 -19.95
C GLY A 7 -13.26 -2.64 -18.78
N ARG A 8 -12.15 -3.33 -18.51
CA ARG A 8 -11.91 -3.94 -17.19
C ARG A 8 -11.87 -2.83 -16.15
N VAL A 9 -12.99 -2.60 -15.47
CA VAL A 9 -13.07 -1.81 -14.24
C VAL A 9 -12.24 -2.51 -13.17
N GLY A 10 -11.07 -1.94 -12.87
CA GLY A 10 -10.15 -2.40 -11.84
C GLY A 10 -10.80 -2.29 -10.46
N ARG A 11 -11.42 -3.38 -10.02
CA ARG A 11 -11.91 -3.57 -8.66
C ARG A 11 -11.50 -4.94 -8.16
N ASP A 12 -10.19 -5.16 -8.12
CA ASP A 12 -9.59 -6.16 -7.25
C ASP A 12 -9.69 -5.56 -5.83
N LEU A 13 -10.86 -5.77 -5.25
CA LEU A 13 -11.23 -5.43 -3.89
C LEU A 13 -10.02 -5.70 -2.99
N VAL A 14 -9.46 -4.62 -2.42
CA VAL A 14 -8.43 -4.58 -1.38
C VAL A 14 -8.63 -5.76 -0.43
N ALA A 15 -7.95 -6.86 -0.74
CA ALA A 15 -8.12 -8.13 -0.08
C ALA A 15 -7.29 -8.10 1.19
N ALA A 16 -7.97 -8.33 2.32
CA ALA A 16 -7.40 -8.83 3.57
C ALA A 16 -6.29 -7.99 4.23
N GLY A 17 -6.70 -7.08 5.13
CA GLY A 17 -5.97 -6.84 6.40
C GLY A 17 -4.77 -5.87 6.42
N ILE A 18 -5.03 -4.64 6.89
CA ILE A 18 -4.17 -3.73 7.70
C ILE A 18 -2.92 -3.05 7.09
N THR A 19 -2.45 -3.38 5.89
CA THR A 19 -1.40 -2.57 5.23
C THR A 19 -1.82 -2.04 3.86
N PRO A 20 -1.55 -0.75 3.56
CA PRO A 20 -1.92 -0.19 2.27
C PRO A 20 -1.01 -0.85 1.23
N GLY A 21 -1.59 -1.37 0.16
CA GLY A 21 -0.81 -1.98 -0.91
C GLY A 21 0.23 -1.01 -1.46
N ARG A 22 1.41 -1.49 -1.85
CA ARG A 22 2.51 -0.61 -2.36
C ARG A 22 2.05 0.34 -3.49
N ASN A 23 1.08 -0.06 -4.30
CA ASN A 23 0.55 0.72 -5.43
C ASN A 23 -0.65 1.61 -5.06
N ASP A 24 -1.19 1.49 -3.85
CA ASP A 24 -2.36 2.22 -3.36
C ASP A 24 -2.04 3.72 -3.16
N PRO A 25 -3.01 4.65 -3.27
CA PRO A 25 -2.83 6.01 -2.81
C PRO A 25 -2.30 6.08 -1.37
N CYS A 26 -1.39 7.00 -1.13
CA CYS A 26 -0.81 7.16 0.20
C CYS A 26 -1.83 7.76 1.17
N ARG A 27 -1.91 7.17 2.37
CA ARG A 27 -2.80 7.56 3.48
C ARG A 27 -2.64 9.01 3.95
N CYS A 28 -1.51 9.66 3.64
CA CYS A 28 -1.23 11.05 4.02
C CYS A 28 -1.97 12.09 3.17
N GLY A 29 -2.76 11.68 2.16
CA GLY A 29 -3.52 12.60 1.32
C GLY A 29 -2.71 13.30 0.22
N SER A 30 -1.42 12.96 0.03
CA SER A 30 -0.57 13.63 -0.97
C SER A 30 -0.87 13.26 -2.44
N GLY A 31 -1.84 12.39 -2.73
CA GLY A 31 -2.15 11.90 -4.08
C GLY A 31 -1.06 11.01 -4.72
N LYS A 32 0.07 10.82 -4.05
CA LYS A 32 1.17 9.93 -4.47
C LYS A 32 0.85 8.48 -4.06
N LYS A 33 1.43 7.50 -4.77
CA LYS A 33 1.33 6.08 -4.39
C LYS A 33 2.10 5.84 -3.09
N TYR A 34 1.63 4.95 -2.23
CA TYR A 34 2.24 4.61 -0.94
C TYR A 34 3.73 4.27 -1.09
N LYS A 35 4.11 3.47 -2.10
CA LYS A 35 5.51 3.14 -2.42
C LYS A 35 6.44 4.33 -2.71
N ARG A 36 5.88 5.48 -3.11
CA ARG A 36 6.63 6.70 -3.46
C ARG A 36 6.48 7.79 -2.40
N CYS A 37 5.91 7.46 -1.25
CA CYS A 37 5.61 8.43 -0.21
C CYS A 37 6.03 7.86 1.14
N HIS A 38 5.14 7.17 1.86
CA HIS A 38 5.43 6.70 3.21
C HIS A 38 5.98 5.28 3.29
N LEU A 39 5.94 4.46 2.23
CA LEU A 39 6.42 3.08 2.29
C LEU A 39 7.88 2.98 2.76
N ALA A 40 8.79 3.77 2.18
CA ALA A 40 10.20 3.73 2.57
C ALA A 40 10.41 4.17 4.03
N ALA A 41 9.61 5.11 4.51
CA ALA A 41 9.66 5.55 5.91
C ALA A 41 9.07 4.49 6.85
N ASP A 42 7.99 3.82 6.45
CA ASP A 42 7.34 2.74 7.20
C ASP A 42 8.23 1.50 7.27
N GLU A 43 8.88 1.11 6.17
CA GLU A 43 9.86 0.01 6.13
C GLU A 43 11.06 0.32 7.04
N ARG A 44 11.56 1.56 7.02
CA ARG A 44 12.62 2.01 7.94
C ARG A 44 12.18 1.99 9.40
N ARG A 45 10.93 2.40 9.68
CA ARG A 45 10.40 2.41 11.04
C ARG A 45 10.02 1.01 11.53
N ALA A 46 9.65 0.10 10.64
CA ALA A 46 9.39 -1.30 10.96
C ALA A 46 10.67 -2.03 11.36
N THR A 47 11.80 -1.76 10.68
CA THR A 47 13.09 -2.31 11.11
C THR A 47 13.62 -1.66 12.39
N GLU A 48 13.30 -0.40 12.65
CA GLU A 48 13.80 0.33 13.82
C GLU A 48 12.94 0.10 15.07
N HIS A 49 11.63 -0.11 14.91
CA HIS A 49 10.70 -0.40 16.01
C HIS A 49 10.68 -1.88 16.40
N GLN A 50 11.72 -2.65 16.09
CA GLN A 50 11.95 -3.91 16.80
C GLN A 50 12.39 -3.52 18.22
N PRO A 51 11.54 -3.65 19.25
CA PRO A 51 11.98 -3.36 20.61
C PRO A 51 13.18 -4.27 20.89
N PRO A 52 14.27 -3.76 21.49
CA PRO A 52 15.30 -4.65 22.00
C PRO A 52 14.58 -5.59 22.97
N GLU A 53 14.62 -6.88 22.66
CA GLU A 53 14.17 -7.97 23.51
C GLU A 53 14.27 -7.60 25.00
N ALA A 54 13.13 -7.44 25.66
CA ALA A 54 13.05 -7.46 27.11
C ALA A 54 13.33 -8.92 27.54
N GLY A 55 14.60 -9.23 27.75
CA GLY A 55 15.06 -10.53 28.20
C GLY A 55 16.39 -10.41 28.94
N GLY A 56 16.35 -10.58 30.26
CA GLY A 56 17.49 -10.60 31.16
C GLY A 56 17.16 -10.03 32.54
#